data_AF-A0A524DSY7-F1
#
_entry.id   AF-A0A524DSY7-F1
#
_cell.length_a   1.000
_cell.length_b   1.000
_cell.length_c   1.000
_cell.angle_alpha   90.00
_cell.angle_beta   90.00
_cell.angle_gamma   90.00
#
_symmetry.space_group_name_H-M   'P 1'
#
loop_
_entity.id
_entity.type
_entity.pdbx_description
1 polymer ?
#
loop_
_entity_poly.entity_id
_entity_poly.type
_entity_poly.pdbx_seq_one_letter_code
_entity_poly.pdbx_strand_id
1 'polypeptide(L)'
;MTFPYYDPFGAFGAIFGIIIIAIIASCVIQIAIAVWVYNDAKKRNMEPAMWLAITLLAGCIGCIIYLVVRDPIPTETAPIAKESYESTSEDKALDQGIFCSNCGSSIPAGAKFCPSCGNPR
;
A
#
# COMPACT_ATOMS: atom_id res chain seq x y z
N MET A 1 -67.03 -9.29 -19.36
CA MET A 1 -65.70 -8.70 -19.63
C MET A 1 -65.26 -8.00 -18.35
N THR A 2 -64.53 -8.70 -17.48
CA THR A 2 -63.96 -8.10 -16.26
C THR A 2 -62.62 -7.48 -16.63
N PHE A 3 -62.57 -6.15 -16.72
CA PHE A 3 -61.32 -5.43 -16.86
C PHE A 3 -60.50 -5.64 -15.57
N PRO A 4 -59.21 -6.02 -15.64
CA PRO A 4 -58.38 -6.14 -14.46
C PRO A 4 -58.29 -4.75 -13.80
N TYR A 5 -58.80 -4.65 -12.57
CA TYR A 5 -58.70 -3.45 -11.76
C TYR A 5 -57.23 -3.25 -11.39
N TYR A 6 -56.55 -2.35 -12.09
CA TYR A 6 -55.21 -1.90 -11.70
C TYR A 6 -55.35 -1.10 -10.40
N ASP A 7 -54.70 -1.57 -9.35
CA ASP A 7 -54.65 -0.94 -8.03
C ASP A 7 -53.37 -0.10 -7.92
N PRO A 8 -53.37 1.16 -8.39
CA PRO A 8 -52.16 1.99 -8.47
C PRO A 8 -51.42 2.07 -7.14
N PHE A 9 -52.16 2.18 -6.03
CA PHE A 9 -51.57 2.23 -4.68
C PHE A 9 -50.85 0.93 -4.28
N GLY A 10 -51.36 -0.23 -4.69
CA GLY A 10 -50.71 -1.53 -4.48
C GLY A 10 -49.47 -1.69 -5.34
N ALA A 11 -49.56 -1.29 -6.62
CA ALA A 11 -48.44 -1.28 -7.54
C ALA A 11 -47.31 -0.35 -7.08
N PHE A 12 -47.63 0.86 -6.59
CA PHE A 12 -46.65 1.77 -5.99
C PHE A 12 -45.99 1.14 -4.76
N GLY A 13 -46.74 0.55 -3.84
CA GLY A 13 -46.19 -0.12 -2.65
C GLY A 13 -45.24 -1.26 -3.00
N ALA A 14 -45.58 -2.09 -3.99
CA ALA A 14 -44.72 -3.16 -4.48
C ALA A 14 -43.42 -2.64 -5.11
N ILE A 15 -43.51 -1.57 -5.92
CA ILE A 15 -42.35 -0.93 -6.54
C ILE A 15 -41.43 -0.33 -5.47
N PHE A 16 -41.98 0.39 -4.48
CA PHE A 16 -41.19 0.92 -3.36
C PHE A 16 -40.54 -0.18 -2.55
N GLY A 17 -41.24 -1.30 -2.30
CA GLY A 17 -40.67 -2.48 -1.64
C GLY A 17 -39.50 -3.08 -2.41
N ILE A 18 -39.64 -3.26 -3.72
CA ILE A 18 -38.58 -3.78 -4.59
C ILE A 18 -37.37 -2.83 -4.61
N ILE A 19 -37.60 -1.52 -4.67
CA ILE A 19 -36.53 -0.51 -4.63
C ILE A 19 -35.79 -0.58 -3.29
N ILE A 20 -36.49 -0.68 -2.16
CA ILE A 20 -35.87 -0.80 -0.84
C ILE A 20 -35.03 -2.08 -0.75
N ILE A 21 -35.55 -3.21 -1.23
CA ILE A 21 -34.81 -4.47 -1.25
C ILE A 21 -33.56 -4.35 -2.13
N ALA A 22 -33.67 -3.72 -3.30
CA ALA A 22 -32.54 -3.48 -4.19
C ALA A 22 -31.47 -2.58 -3.54
N ILE A 23 -31.88 -1.54 -2.82
CA ILE A 23 -30.97 -0.66 -2.06
C ILE A 23 -30.26 -1.46 -0.97
N ILE A 24 -30.99 -2.24 -0.17
CA ILE A 24 -30.41 -3.08 0.89
C ILE A 24 -29.42 -4.08 0.29
N ALA A 25 -29.78 -4.76 -0.79
CA ALA A 25 -28.90 -5.68 -1.50
C ALA A 25 -27.64 -4.97 -2.02
N SER A 26 -27.78 -3.77 -2.59
CA SER A 26 -26.65 -2.97 -3.07
C SER A 26 -25.71 -2.55 -1.94
N CYS A 27 -26.24 -2.19 -0.76
CA CYS A 27 -25.45 -1.87 0.42
C CYS A 27 -24.67 -3.08 0.93
N VAL A 28 -25.31 -4.25 1.00
CA VAL A 28 -24.65 -5.50 1.41
C VAL A 28 -23.50 -5.83 0.45
N ILE A 29 -23.72 -5.70 -0.85
CA ILE A 29 -22.69 -5.92 -1.87
C ILE A 29 -21.53 -4.93 -1.70
N GLN A 30 -21.81 -3.63 -1.50
CA GLN A 30 -20.77 -2.63 -1.26
C GLN A 30 -19.94 -2.92 0.01
N ILE A 31 -20.59 -3.37 1.09
CA ILE A 31 -19.90 -3.74 2.32
C ILE A 31 -19.00 -4.96 2.09
N ALA A 32 -19.52 -5.99 1.41
CA ALA A 32 -18.75 -7.20 1.08
C ALA A 32 -17.52 -6.86 0.20
N ILE A 33 -17.70 -5.99 -0.79
CA ILE A 33 -16.63 -5.47 -1.64
C ILE A 33 -15.61 -4.70 -0.82
N ALA A 34 -16.04 -3.78 0.06
CA ALA A 34 -15.14 -2.99 0.89
C ALA A 34 -14.28 -3.87 1.81
N VAL A 35 -14.88 -4.91 2.41
CA VAL A 35 -14.16 -5.90 3.23
C VAL A 35 -13.17 -6.70 2.37
N TRP A 36 -13.55 -7.08 1.16
CA TRP A 36 -12.65 -7.78 0.23
C TRP A 36 -11.47 -6.90 -0.20
N VAL A 37 -11.70 -5.64 -0.59
CA VAL A 37 -10.66 -4.67 -0.96
C VAL A 37 -9.71 -4.41 0.19
N TYR A 38 -10.22 -4.21 1.42
CA TYR A 38 -9.40 -4.04 2.61
C TYR A 38 -8.46 -5.24 2.84
N ASN A 39 -9.01 -6.45 2.71
CA ASN A 39 -8.23 -7.69 2.87
C ASN A 39 -7.23 -7.90 1.72
N ASP A 40 -7.55 -7.49 0.49
CA ASP A 40 -6.62 -7.56 -0.66
C ASP A 40 -5.49 -6.53 -0.52
N ALA A 41 -5.78 -5.30 -0.12
CA ALA A 41 -4.79 -4.25 0.12
C ALA A 41 -3.83 -4.61 1.27
N LYS A 42 -4.36 -5.18 2.37
CA LYS A 42 -3.55 -5.63 3.51
C LYS A 42 -2.56 -6.74 3.13
N LYS A 43 -2.95 -7.65 2.22
CA LYS A 43 -2.05 -8.70 1.69
C LYS A 43 -0.93 -8.14 0.81
N ARG A 44 -1.07 -6.90 0.34
CA ARG A 44 -0.16 -6.27 -0.64
C ARG A 44 0.79 -5.26 0.00
N ASN A 45 0.79 -5.11 1.33
CA ASN A 45 1.55 -4.09 2.06
C ASN A 45 1.34 -2.64 1.54
N MET A 46 0.26 -2.39 0.79
CA MET A 46 -0.17 -1.05 0.38
C MET A 46 -1.09 -0.47 1.46
N GLU A 47 -1.05 0.85 1.68
CA GLU A 47 -1.91 1.54 2.65
C GLU A 47 -3.41 1.20 2.42
N PRO A 48 -4.03 0.38 3.29
CA PRO A 48 -5.39 -0.14 3.04
C PRO A 48 -6.46 0.95 3.16
N ALA A 49 -6.15 2.01 3.91
CA ALA A 49 -7.07 3.10 4.20
C ALA A 49 -7.41 3.92 2.94
N MET A 50 -6.44 4.18 2.07
CA MET A 50 -6.63 4.96 0.85
C MET A 50 -7.54 4.22 -0.16
N TRP A 51 -7.32 2.91 -0.32
CA TRP A 51 -8.16 2.08 -1.21
C TRP A 51 -9.58 1.87 -0.68
N LEU A 52 -9.75 1.77 0.64
CA LEU A 52 -11.07 1.73 1.27
C LEU A 52 -11.80 3.06 1.07
N ALA A 53 -11.13 4.20 1.26
CA ALA A 53 -11.70 5.53 1.07
C ALA A 53 -12.19 5.77 -0.38
N ILE A 54 -11.40 5.36 -1.38
CA ILE A 54 -11.79 5.46 -2.79
C ILE A 54 -13.00 4.58 -3.10
N THR A 55 -13.03 3.35 -2.58
CA THR A 55 -14.14 2.39 -2.81
C THR A 55 -15.43 2.83 -2.11
N LEU A 56 -15.32 3.54 -0.98
CA LEU A 56 -16.45 4.12 -0.25
C LEU A 56 -17.06 5.32 -1.00
N LEU A 57 -16.22 6.18 -1.59
CA LEU A 57 -16.65 7.40 -2.28
C LEU A 57 -17.13 7.16 -3.71
N ALA A 58 -16.49 6.25 -4.44
CA ALA A 58 -16.85 5.94 -5.84
C ALA A 58 -17.88 4.80 -5.96
N GLY A 59 -18.31 4.20 -4.84
CA GLY A 59 -19.27 3.09 -4.83
C GLY A 59 -18.74 1.88 -5.61
N CYS A 60 -19.62 1.26 -6.41
CA CYS A 60 -19.27 0.11 -7.25
C CYS A 60 -18.15 0.45 -8.26
N ILE A 61 -18.03 1.72 -8.68
CA ILE A 61 -17.04 2.18 -9.66
C ILE A 61 -15.63 2.14 -9.07
N GLY A 62 -15.49 2.44 -7.76
CA GLY A 62 -14.20 2.40 -7.08
C GLY A 62 -13.57 1.01 -7.07
N CYS A 63 -14.40 -0.02 -6.98
CA CYS A 63 -13.94 -1.40 -7.05
C CYS A 63 -13.49 -1.80 -8.47
N ILE A 64 -14.15 -1.26 -9.50
CA ILE A 64 -13.73 -1.47 -10.90
C ILE A 64 -12.37 -0.79 -11.15
N ILE A 65 -12.21 0.46 -10.69
CA ILE A 65 -10.93 1.19 -10.79
C ILE A 65 -9.82 0.46 -10.04
N TYR A 66 -10.10 -0.03 -8.83
CA TYR A 66 -9.16 -0.85 -8.05
C TYR A 66 -8.66 -2.05 -8.84
N LEU A 67 -9.56 -2.79 -9.49
CA LEU A 67 -9.20 -3.96 -10.29
C LEU A 67 -8.40 -3.60 -11.54
N VAL A 68 -8.63 -2.44 -12.15
CA VAL A 68 -7.91 -1.97 -13.34
C VAL A 68 -6.48 -1.51 -13.00
N VAL A 69 -6.31 -0.81 -11.87
CA VAL A 69 -5.01 -0.32 -11.39
C VAL A 69 -4.26 -1.40 -10.58
N ARG A 70 -4.85 -2.58 -10.42
CA ARG A 70 -4.30 -3.67 -9.61
C ARG A 70 -3.01 -4.20 -10.25
N ASP A 71 -1.87 -3.69 -9.79
CA ASP A 71 -0.58 -4.26 -10.12
C ASP A 71 -0.49 -5.71 -9.63
N PRO A 72 0.14 -6.64 -10.37
CA PRO A 72 0.34 -8.01 -9.92
C PRO A 72 1.19 -8.02 -8.64
N ILE A 73 0.87 -8.94 -7.72
CA ILE A 73 1.62 -9.13 -6.47
C ILE A 73 3.10 -9.35 -6.86
N PRO A 74 4.07 -8.63 -6.26
CA PRO A 74 5.48 -8.93 -6.45
C PRO A 74 5.69 -10.36 -5.98
N THR A 75 5.71 -11.27 -6.93
CA THR A 75 5.91 -12.69 -6.65
C THR A 75 7.38 -12.80 -6.30
N GLU A 76 7.65 -13.22 -5.06
CA GLU A 76 8.98 -13.41 -4.46
C GLU A 76 9.93 -14.30 -5.30
N THR A 77 9.47 -14.86 -6.43
CA THR A 77 10.17 -15.91 -7.17
C THR A 77 10.70 -15.50 -8.55
N ALA A 78 10.66 -14.22 -8.93
CA ALA A 78 11.37 -13.77 -10.13
C ALA A 78 12.65 -13.00 -9.72
N PRO A 79 13.86 -13.55 -9.95
CA PRO A 79 15.09 -12.78 -9.78
C PRO A 79 15.17 -11.76 -10.92
N ILE A 80 14.54 -10.60 -10.76
CA ILE A 80 14.70 -9.46 -11.65
C ILE A 80 15.06 -8.25 -10.80
N ALA A 81 16.37 -8.14 -10.60
CA ALA A 81 17.15 -6.93 -10.81
C ALA A 81 16.33 -5.70 -11.24
N LYS A 82 15.94 -4.87 -10.28
CA LYS A 82 15.92 -3.39 -10.34
C LYS A 82 15.25 -2.85 -9.08
N GLU A 83 15.86 -1.80 -8.52
CA GLU A 83 15.44 -1.09 -7.30
C GLU A 83 15.81 -1.78 -5.98
N SER A 84 17.08 -2.17 -5.91
CA SER A 84 17.86 -1.77 -4.75
C SER A 84 17.74 -0.26 -4.61
N TYR A 85 17.19 0.18 -3.48
CA TYR A 85 17.25 1.55 -2.99
C TYR A 85 18.72 2.01 -3.04
N GLU A 86 19.04 2.72 -4.11
CA GLU A 86 20.21 3.56 -4.19
C GLU A 86 19.83 4.86 -3.47
N SER A 87 19.88 4.84 -2.14
CA SER A 87 20.25 6.04 -1.41
C SER A 87 21.77 6.03 -1.33
N THR A 88 22.41 6.51 -2.39
CA THR A 88 23.76 7.04 -2.33
C THR A 88 23.72 8.20 -1.35
N SER A 89 23.97 7.93 -0.07
CA SER A 89 24.50 8.95 0.83
C SER A 89 25.87 9.32 0.29
N GLU A 90 25.96 10.55 -0.19
CA GLU A 90 27.22 11.25 -0.31
C GLU A 90 28.01 11.14 1.01
N ASP A 91 29.33 11.11 0.88
CA ASP A 91 30.39 11.08 1.91
C ASP A 91 30.90 9.72 2.44
N LYS A 92 32.05 9.30 1.89
CA LYS A 92 33.36 9.05 2.55
C LYS A 92 34.13 7.92 1.84
N ALA A 93 34.60 8.20 0.61
CA ALA A 93 35.70 7.43 0.05
C ALA A 93 37.02 7.87 0.71
N LEU A 94 37.79 6.86 1.16
CA LEU A 94 39.16 6.88 1.72
C LEU A 94 39.30 7.06 3.24
N ASP A 95 38.81 6.08 4.02
CA ASP A 95 39.41 5.75 5.32
C ASP A 95 39.91 4.29 5.29
N GLN A 96 41.07 4.08 4.68
CA GLN A 96 41.87 2.89 4.99
C GLN A 96 42.56 3.20 6.33
N GLY A 97 41.86 2.92 7.43
CA GLY A 97 42.38 3.17 8.78
C GLY A 97 43.76 2.53 8.95
N ILE A 98 44.78 3.35 9.19
CA ILE A 98 46.14 2.90 9.48
C ILE A 98 46.21 2.63 10.97
N PHE A 99 46.68 1.45 11.37
CA PHE A 99 46.89 1.16 12.80
C PHE A 99 48.20 1.77 13.29
N CYS A 100 48.19 2.37 14.47
CA CYS A 100 49.38 2.91 15.11
C CYS A 100 50.37 1.80 15.44
N SER A 101 51.62 1.89 14.96
CA SER A 101 52.65 0.87 15.23
C SER A 101 53.10 0.82 16.70
N ASN A 102 52.77 1.85 17.50
CA ASN A 102 53.17 1.93 18.91
C ASN A 102 52.07 1.39 19.85
N CYS A 103 50.80 1.79 19.65
CA CYS A 103 49.70 1.41 20.55
C CYS A 103 48.61 0.54 19.91
N GLY A 104 48.64 0.32 18.59
CA GLY A 104 47.68 -0.51 17.88
C GLY A 104 46.29 0.13 17.64
N SER A 105 46.06 1.37 18.06
CA SER A 105 44.78 2.05 17.80
C SER A 105 44.62 2.45 16.33
N SER A 106 43.39 2.49 15.82
CA SER A 106 43.09 2.94 14.45
C SER A 106 43.24 4.46 14.35
N ILE A 107 44.08 4.91 13.41
CA ILE A 107 44.31 6.32 13.11
C ILE A 107 43.46 6.67 11.88
N PRO A 108 42.56 7.66 11.99
CA PRO A 108 41.74 8.10 10.86
C PRO A 108 42.61 8.78 9.79
N ALA A 109 42.24 8.60 8.51
CA ALA A 109 42.95 9.18 7.38
C ALA A 109 43.09 10.71 7.51
N GLY A 110 44.33 11.19 7.60
CA GLY A 110 44.67 12.62 7.69
C GLY A 110 45.27 13.09 9.02
N ALA A 111 45.29 12.25 10.06
CA ALA A 111 45.95 12.59 11.33
C ALA A 111 47.48 12.43 11.24
N LYS A 112 48.24 13.44 11.71
CA LYS A 112 49.72 13.40 11.77
C LYS A 112 50.26 12.64 12.98
N PHE A 113 49.47 12.57 14.05
CA PHE A 113 49.79 11.94 15.32
C PHE A 113 48.63 11.07 15.78
N CYS A 114 48.94 9.98 16.50
CA CYS A 114 47.95 9.07 17.05
C CYS A 114 47.18 9.75 18.21
N PRO A 115 45.83 9.75 18.19
CA PRO A 115 45.03 10.37 19.24
C PRO A 115 45.09 9.61 20.58
N SER A 116 45.42 8.32 20.58
CA SER A 116 45.50 7.52 21.81
C SER A 116 46.85 7.60 22.52
N CYS A 117 47.97 7.76 21.80
CA CYS A 117 49.30 7.73 22.41
C CYS A 117 50.20 8.93 22.10
N GLY A 118 49.78 9.86 21.22
CA GLY A 118 50.51 11.08 20.89
C GLY A 118 51.74 10.91 20.00
N ASN A 119 52.11 9.67 19.65
CA ASN A 119 53.23 9.41 18.75
C ASN A 119 52.87 9.76 17.28
N PRO A 120 53.85 10.14 16.44
CA PRO A 120 53.59 10.27 15.00
C PRO A 120 53.14 8.93 14.42
N ARG A 121 52.32 9.01 13.37
CA ARG A 121 51.83 7.84 12.61
C ARG A 121 52.96 6.91 12.16
#